data_AF-A0A558AMP3-F1
#
_entry.id   AF-A0A558AMP3-F1
#
_cell.length_a   1.000
_cell.length_b   1.000
_cell.length_c   1.000
_cell.angle_alpha   90.00
_cell.angle_beta   90.00
_cell.angle_gamma   90.00
#
_symmetry.space_group_name_H-M   'P 1'
#
loop_
_entity.id
_entity.type
_entity.pdbx_description
1 polymer ?
#
loop_
_entity_poly.entity_id
_entity_poly.type
_entity_poly.pdbx_seq_one_letter_code
_entity_poly.pdbx_strand_id
1 'polypeptide(L)'
;MSYPLYRHGTFAVIDGVSHPVSYTVGEHYVHLPSGARTEPIPVDMCERVISVQVYAAYRGHGVLVDGMGPAGNARIMEAEWDGEWATVNGFLHENKYEYFKTVDVRDLRDYYEKQVDLLFPRWRAAHFARPVDGHPLTGGWANGSPAVVDGRPRSGTLTTEDGRKAEVTTRAEYLGYPCEVAGISADGSVGLYYLGQDLSRADADGFELTVDFRWAKTVHIYDLARYQEHHADLYFEEWRSARELAKGT
;
A
#
# COMPACT_ATOMS: atom_id res chain seq x y z
N MET A 1 7.27 10.22 -23.22
CA MET A 1 8.35 9.56 -22.46
C MET A 1 7.72 9.05 -21.17
N SER A 2 7.91 7.78 -20.84
CA SER A 2 7.29 7.14 -19.66
C SER A 2 7.85 7.67 -18.33
N TYR A 3 7.05 7.57 -17.27
CA TYR A 3 7.54 7.74 -15.91
C TYR A 3 8.49 6.57 -15.58
N PRO A 4 9.76 6.81 -15.24
CA PRO A 4 10.78 5.76 -15.21
C PRO A 4 10.64 4.80 -14.03
N LEU A 5 9.89 5.18 -12.99
CA LEU A 5 9.75 4.41 -11.75
C LEU A 5 8.42 3.63 -11.69
N TYR A 6 7.70 3.47 -12.81
CA TYR A 6 6.51 2.62 -12.81
C TYR A 6 6.90 1.15 -12.58
N ARG A 7 6.26 0.50 -11.60
CA ARG A 7 6.32 -0.95 -11.40
C ARG A 7 4.98 -1.48 -10.90
N HIS A 8 4.66 -2.71 -11.28
CA HIS A 8 3.45 -3.43 -10.89
C HIS A 8 3.76 -4.92 -10.79
N GLY A 9 2.95 -5.66 -10.02
CA GLY A 9 3.14 -7.10 -9.83
C GLY A 9 3.85 -7.44 -8.53
N THR A 10 4.48 -8.61 -8.46
CA THR A 10 5.08 -9.14 -7.23
C THR A 10 6.59 -8.95 -7.21
N PHE A 11 7.12 -8.48 -6.08
CA PHE A 11 8.53 -8.22 -5.88
C PHE A 11 9.04 -8.85 -4.59
N ALA A 12 10.27 -9.35 -4.60
CA ALA A 12 11.02 -9.73 -3.40
C ALA A 12 12.14 -8.71 -3.16
N VAL A 13 12.29 -8.26 -1.92
CA VAL A 13 13.44 -7.45 -1.51
C VAL A 13 14.52 -8.40 -0.98
N ILE A 14 15.67 -8.39 -1.64
CA ILE A 14 16.82 -9.24 -1.32
C ILE A 14 18.05 -8.33 -1.31
N ASP A 15 18.79 -8.33 -0.19
CA ASP A 15 19.97 -7.48 0.02
C ASP A 15 19.69 -5.99 -0.28
N GLY A 16 18.54 -5.48 0.15
CA GLY A 16 18.08 -4.11 -0.07
C GLY A 16 17.61 -3.79 -1.50
N VAL A 17 17.57 -4.76 -2.41
CA VAL A 17 17.20 -4.57 -3.82
C VAL A 17 15.88 -5.26 -4.14
N SER A 18 14.99 -4.55 -4.84
CA SER A 18 13.70 -5.10 -5.28
C SER A 18 13.84 -5.87 -6.60
N HIS A 19 13.51 -7.16 -6.57
CA HIS A 19 13.50 -8.04 -7.74
C HIS A 19 12.07 -8.45 -8.12
N PRO A 20 11.66 -8.36 -9.40
CA PRO A 20 10.40 -8.95 -9.84
C PRO A 20 10.45 -10.46 -9.64
N VAL A 21 9.39 -11.06 -9.11
CA VAL A 21 9.27 -12.49 -8.84
C VAL A 21 7.84 -12.99 -9.08
N SER A 22 7.66 -14.30 -9.20
CA SER A 22 6.39 -14.95 -8.92
C SER A 22 6.41 -15.56 -7.52
N TYR A 23 5.28 -15.43 -6.82
CA TYR A 23 5.08 -15.97 -5.48
C TYR A 23 3.59 -16.25 -5.26
N THR A 24 3.30 -17.40 -4.67
CA THR A 24 1.96 -17.77 -4.19
C THR A 24 1.95 -17.66 -2.68
N VAL A 25 0.96 -16.94 -2.12
CA VAL A 25 0.86 -16.73 -0.67
C VAL A 25 0.82 -18.07 0.07
N GLY A 26 1.71 -18.23 1.04
CA GLY A 26 1.85 -19.45 1.84
C GLY A 26 2.96 -20.38 1.38
N GLU A 27 3.50 -20.18 0.17
CA GLU A 27 4.66 -20.94 -0.29
C GLU A 27 5.95 -20.54 0.44
N HIS A 28 6.94 -21.43 0.40
CA HIS A 28 8.24 -21.24 1.05
C HIS A 28 9.30 -20.61 0.14
N TYR A 29 9.00 -20.42 -1.14
CA TYR A 29 9.97 -19.93 -2.11
C TYR A 29 9.38 -18.90 -3.06
N VAL A 30 10.20 -17.95 -3.50
CA VAL A 30 9.93 -17.06 -4.63
C VAL A 30 10.69 -17.53 -5.87
N HIS A 31 10.13 -17.26 -7.04
CA HIS A 31 10.75 -17.61 -8.31
C HIS A 31 11.11 -16.35 -9.09
N LEU A 32 12.37 -16.21 -9.46
CA LEU A 32 12.81 -15.16 -10.36
C LEU A 32 12.34 -15.45 -11.80
N PRO A 33 12.12 -14.42 -12.63
CA PRO A 33 11.87 -14.58 -14.05
C PRO A 33 12.94 -15.43 -14.73
N SER A 34 12.54 -16.18 -15.76
CA SER A 34 13.43 -17.07 -16.49
C SER A 34 14.67 -16.32 -17.02
N GLY A 35 15.85 -16.83 -16.68
CA GLY A 35 17.14 -16.27 -17.12
C GLY A 35 17.95 -15.54 -16.05
N ALA A 36 17.39 -15.18 -14.90
CA ALA A 36 18.12 -14.55 -13.80
C ALA A 36 18.80 -15.56 -12.86
N ARG A 37 18.08 -16.63 -12.50
CA ARG A 37 18.56 -17.77 -11.69
C ARG A 37 17.60 -18.94 -11.90
N THR A 38 18.09 -20.16 -11.98
CA THR A 38 17.26 -21.37 -12.14
C THR A 38 16.73 -21.90 -10.81
N GLU A 39 17.41 -21.62 -9.69
CA GLU A 39 17.01 -22.10 -8.38
C GLU A 39 16.08 -21.09 -7.68
N PRO A 40 14.97 -21.55 -7.08
CA PRO A 40 14.07 -20.71 -6.32
C PRO A 40 14.71 -20.22 -5.02
N ILE A 41 14.31 -19.04 -4.55
CA ILE A 41 14.89 -18.42 -3.35
C ILE A 41 13.96 -18.63 -2.16
N PRO A 42 14.43 -19.18 -1.03
CA PRO A 42 13.62 -19.29 0.19
C PRO A 42 13.11 -17.93 0.64
N VAL A 43 11.83 -17.84 1.03
CA VAL A 43 11.25 -16.57 1.51
C VAL A 43 11.91 -16.03 2.78
N ASP A 44 12.56 -16.89 3.57
CA ASP A 44 13.31 -16.49 4.76
C ASP A 44 14.62 -15.75 4.42
N MET A 45 15.06 -15.78 3.16
CA MET A 45 16.16 -14.95 2.65
C MET A 45 15.68 -13.61 2.08
N CYS A 46 14.36 -13.44 1.93
CA CYS A 46 13.79 -12.18 1.48
C CYS A 46 13.51 -11.31 2.71
N GLU A 47 13.93 -10.04 2.65
CA GLU A 47 13.52 -9.06 3.66
C GLU A 47 12.00 -8.88 3.63
N ARG A 48 11.42 -8.87 2.42
CA ARG A 48 9.99 -8.69 2.15
C ARG A 48 9.61 -9.37 0.84
N VAL A 49 8.35 -9.80 0.74
CA VAL A 49 7.73 -10.12 -0.55
C VAL A 49 6.43 -9.33 -0.63
N ILE A 50 6.32 -8.47 -1.65
CA ILE A 50 5.25 -7.49 -1.78
C ILE A 50 4.50 -7.64 -3.10
N SER A 51 3.20 -7.42 -3.07
CA SER A 51 2.41 -7.17 -4.29
C SER A 51 2.21 -5.67 -4.43
N VAL A 52 2.60 -5.13 -5.58
CA VAL A 52 2.56 -3.70 -5.90
C VAL A 52 1.45 -3.42 -6.90
N GLN A 53 0.54 -2.53 -6.52
CA GLN A 53 -0.44 -1.90 -7.39
C GLN A 53 -0.23 -0.40 -7.38
N VAL A 54 -0.40 0.24 -8.53
CA VAL A 54 -0.20 1.69 -8.68
C VAL A 54 -1.54 2.37 -8.80
N TYR A 55 -1.73 3.45 -8.08
CA TYR A 55 -2.94 4.26 -8.12
C TYR A 55 -2.58 5.72 -8.34
N ALA A 56 -3.55 6.48 -8.82
CA ALA A 56 -3.47 7.92 -9.00
C ALA A 56 -4.88 8.52 -8.99
N ALA A 57 -4.97 9.85 -9.07
CA ALA A 57 -6.20 10.56 -9.36
C ALA A 57 -6.24 11.02 -10.83
N TYR A 58 -7.36 10.79 -11.51
CA TYR A 58 -7.68 11.38 -12.82
C TYR A 58 -8.92 12.24 -12.68
N ARG A 59 -8.78 13.56 -12.90
CA ARG A 59 -9.86 14.55 -12.74
C ARG A 59 -10.55 14.47 -11.36
N GLY A 60 -9.77 14.20 -10.31
CA GLY A 60 -10.25 14.15 -8.93
C GLY A 60 -10.80 12.79 -8.48
N HIS A 61 -10.79 11.77 -9.33
CA HIS A 61 -11.25 10.42 -8.99
C HIS A 61 -10.11 9.41 -8.98
N GLY A 62 -10.15 8.48 -8.03
CA GLY A 62 -9.20 7.39 -7.89
C GLY A 62 -9.23 6.43 -9.08
N VAL A 63 -8.05 6.15 -9.61
CA VAL A 63 -7.84 5.20 -10.70
C VAL A 63 -6.66 4.28 -10.39
N LEU A 64 -6.76 3.02 -10.82
CA LEU A 64 -5.63 2.09 -10.85
C LEU A 64 -4.85 2.31 -12.15
N VAL A 65 -3.53 2.47 -12.07
CA VAL A 65 -2.65 2.47 -13.24
C VAL A 65 -2.27 1.02 -13.55
N ASP A 66 -2.95 0.44 -14.53
CA ASP A 66 -2.79 -0.95 -14.96
C ASP A 66 -1.56 -1.16 -15.85
N GLY A 67 -1.18 -0.13 -16.62
CA GLY A 67 -0.04 -0.21 -17.51
C GLY A 67 0.55 1.15 -17.88
N MET A 68 1.83 1.14 -18.21
CA MET A 68 2.55 2.31 -18.71
C MET A 68 3.15 1.98 -20.08
N GLY A 69 2.75 2.71 -21.10
CA GLY A 69 3.33 2.59 -22.43
C GLY A 69 4.60 3.44 -22.60
N PRO A 70 5.48 3.07 -23.56
CA PRO A 70 6.77 3.74 -23.76
C PRO A 70 6.62 5.21 -24.20
N ALA A 71 5.48 5.56 -24.79
CA ALA A 71 5.17 6.92 -25.22
C ALA A 71 4.85 7.87 -24.04
N GLY A 72 4.64 7.35 -22.82
CA GLY A 72 4.15 8.14 -21.67
C GLY A 72 2.63 8.19 -21.57
N ASN A 73 1.96 7.24 -22.21
CA ASN A 73 0.54 6.98 -22.00
C ASN A 73 0.37 5.95 -20.87
N ALA A 74 -0.60 6.19 -19.99
CA ALA A 74 -0.97 5.28 -18.92
C ALA A 74 -2.33 4.64 -19.26
N ARG A 75 -2.40 3.32 -19.15
CA ARG A 75 -3.67 2.60 -19.11
C ARG A 75 -4.17 2.65 -17.67
N ILE A 76 -5.32 3.28 -17.48
CA ILE A 76 -5.95 3.46 -16.18
C ILE A 76 -7.29 2.72 -16.13
N MET A 77 -7.63 2.22 -14.95
CA MET A 77 -8.89 1.58 -14.63
C MET A 77 -9.60 2.38 -13.53
N GLU A 78 -10.91 2.57 -13.65
CA GLU A 78 -11.72 3.17 -12.59
C GLU A 78 -11.67 2.31 -11.30
N ALA A 79 -11.47 2.94 -10.14
CA ALA A 79 -11.18 2.24 -8.89
C ALA A 79 -12.20 2.47 -7.75
N GLU A 80 -13.17 3.36 -7.95
CA GLU A 80 -14.17 3.76 -6.97
C GLU A 80 -15.54 3.12 -7.20
N TRP A 81 -15.68 2.30 -8.25
CA TRP A 81 -16.91 1.65 -8.69
C TRP A 81 -17.99 2.64 -9.19
N ASP A 82 -17.57 3.82 -9.65
CA ASP A 82 -18.46 4.83 -10.24
C ASP A 82 -18.52 4.69 -11.77
N GLY A 83 -19.33 3.73 -12.24
CA GLY A 83 -19.51 3.46 -13.66
C GLY A 83 -20.17 4.61 -14.44
N GLU A 84 -20.97 5.45 -13.78
CA GLU A 84 -21.60 6.63 -14.40
C GLU A 84 -20.52 7.67 -14.72
N TRP A 85 -19.71 8.01 -13.72
CA TRP A 85 -18.58 8.92 -13.89
C TRP A 85 -17.60 8.41 -14.93
N ALA A 86 -17.27 7.10 -14.90
CA ALA A 86 -16.37 6.47 -15.85
C ALA A 86 -16.86 6.66 -17.30
N THR A 87 -18.16 6.40 -17.52
CA THR A 87 -18.80 6.52 -18.83
C THR A 87 -18.78 7.96 -19.33
N VAL A 88 -19.17 8.92 -18.48
CA VAL A 88 -19.16 10.36 -18.82
C VAL A 88 -17.75 10.85 -19.17
N ASN A 89 -16.73 10.29 -18.51
CA ASN A 89 -15.34 10.65 -18.75
C ASN A 89 -14.66 9.81 -19.83
N GLY A 90 -15.41 9.01 -20.60
CA GLY A 90 -14.93 8.30 -21.78
C GLY A 90 -14.03 7.11 -21.46
N PHE A 91 -14.24 6.46 -20.32
CA PHE A 91 -13.73 5.11 -20.09
C PHE A 91 -14.59 4.12 -20.87
N LEU A 92 -13.96 3.04 -21.35
CA LEU A 92 -14.59 1.96 -22.09
C LEU A 92 -14.79 0.75 -21.18
N HIS A 93 -15.95 0.14 -21.28
CA HIS A 93 -16.28 -1.08 -20.55
C HIS A 93 -15.64 -2.28 -21.25
N GLU A 94 -14.60 -2.86 -20.67
CA GLU A 94 -13.93 -4.03 -21.26
C GLU A 94 -14.53 -5.36 -20.77
N ASN A 95 -15.02 -5.38 -19.54
CA ASN A 95 -15.80 -6.48 -18.96
C ASN A 95 -16.88 -5.92 -18.03
N LYS A 96 -17.73 -6.78 -17.46
CA LYS A 96 -18.91 -6.36 -16.66
C LYS A 96 -18.59 -5.40 -15.51
N TYR A 97 -17.36 -5.38 -14.99
CA TYR A 97 -17.01 -4.66 -13.77
C TYR A 97 -15.91 -3.62 -13.95
N GLU A 98 -15.21 -3.60 -15.09
CA GLU A 98 -13.99 -2.81 -15.24
C GLU A 98 -14.10 -1.84 -16.42
N TYR A 99 -13.82 -0.57 -16.11
CA TYR A 99 -13.80 0.55 -17.05
C TYR A 99 -12.37 1.01 -17.24
N PHE A 100 -11.88 0.99 -18.48
CA PHE A 100 -10.51 1.36 -18.82
C PHE A 100 -10.42 2.58 -19.72
N LYS A 101 -9.33 3.32 -19.58
CA LYS A 101 -8.98 4.44 -20.46
C LYS A 101 -7.49 4.53 -20.64
N THR A 102 -7.04 4.98 -21.81
CA THR A 102 -5.65 5.41 -22.00
C THR A 102 -5.58 6.92 -21.92
N VAL A 103 -4.73 7.44 -21.04
CA VAL A 103 -4.51 8.88 -20.84
C VAL A 103 -3.03 9.21 -20.95
N ASP A 104 -2.69 10.48 -21.09
CA ASP A 104 -1.32 10.90 -20.87
C ASP A 104 -1.03 10.79 -19.36
N VAL A 105 0.10 10.19 -18.98
CA VAL A 105 0.44 10.01 -17.55
C VAL A 105 0.51 11.35 -16.80
N ARG A 106 0.73 12.47 -17.50
CA ARG A 106 0.75 13.82 -16.90
C ARG A 106 -0.65 14.35 -16.57
N ASP A 107 -1.70 13.70 -17.03
CA ASP A 107 -3.07 14.00 -16.61
C ASP A 107 -3.39 13.42 -15.22
N LEU A 108 -2.51 12.57 -14.69
CA LEU A 108 -2.65 11.95 -13.37
C LEU A 108 -2.08 12.86 -12.27
N ARG A 109 -2.65 12.74 -11.07
CA ARG A 109 -2.24 13.39 -9.82
C ARG A 109 -2.16 12.37 -8.69
N ASP A 110 -1.60 12.76 -7.55
CA ASP A 110 -1.63 11.95 -6.32
C ASP A 110 -1.16 10.50 -6.55
N TYR A 111 -0.07 10.34 -7.30
CA TYR A 111 0.42 9.02 -7.69
C TYR A 111 1.00 8.28 -6.46
N TYR A 112 0.59 7.03 -6.25
CA TYR A 112 1.09 6.22 -5.14
C TYR A 112 1.16 4.73 -5.47
N GLU A 113 2.03 4.01 -4.76
CA GLU A 113 2.00 2.55 -4.71
C GLU A 113 1.24 2.06 -3.49
N LYS A 114 0.38 1.07 -3.71
CA LYS A 114 -0.16 0.20 -2.67
C LYS A 114 0.67 -1.09 -2.67
N GLN A 115 1.41 -1.32 -1.59
CA GLN A 115 2.25 -2.50 -1.43
C GLN A 115 1.66 -3.44 -0.37
N VAL A 116 1.09 -4.57 -0.79
CA VAL A 116 0.60 -5.60 0.15
C VAL A 116 1.77 -6.45 0.59
N ASP A 117 2.01 -6.58 1.89
CA ASP A 117 3.04 -7.48 2.45
C ASP A 117 2.53 -8.92 2.43
N LEU A 118 3.01 -9.71 1.48
CA LEU A 118 2.59 -11.11 1.29
C LEU A 118 3.17 -12.05 2.35
N LEU A 119 4.20 -11.62 3.08
CA LEU A 119 4.77 -12.37 4.20
C LEU A 119 4.18 -11.99 5.56
N PHE A 120 3.29 -10.98 5.61
CA PHE A 120 2.71 -10.52 6.86
C PHE A 120 2.06 -11.63 7.71
N PRO A 121 1.28 -12.58 7.15
CA PRO A 121 0.71 -13.66 7.96
C PRO A 121 1.77 -14.56 8.62
N ARG A 122 2.85 -14.85 7.90
CA ARG A 122 3.97 -15.67 8.39
C ARG A 122 4.77 -14.91 9.45
N TRP A 123 5.11 -13.66 9.17
CA TRP A 123 5.76 -12.77 10.13
C TRP A 123 4.94 -12.66 11.42
N ARG A 124 3.64 -12.33 11.32
CA ARG A 124 2.75 -12.23 12.49
C ARG A 124 2.77 -13.50 13.34
N ALA A 125 2.73 -14.68 12.72
CA ALA A 125 2.75 -15.95 13.43
C ALA A 125 4.10 -16.29 14.09
N ALA A 126 5.21 -15.76 13.56
CA ALA A 126 6.53 -15.94 14.13
C ALA A 126 6.78 -15.03 15.36
N HIS A 127 6.16 -13.85 15.39
CA HIS A 127 6.42 -12.84 16.42
C HIS A 127 5.38 -12.79 17.54
N PHE A 128 4.14 -13.21 17.30
CA PHE A 128 3.07 -13.03 18.26
C PHE A 128 2.31 -14.32 18.52
N ALA A 129 1.99 -14.55 19.80
CA ALA A 129 1.03 -15.57 20.16
C ALA A 129 -0.38 -15.12 19.74
N ARG A 130 -1.24 -16.07 19.36
CA ARG A 130 -2.67 -15.75 19.24
C ARG A 130 -3.19 -15.38 20.62
N PRO A 131 -4.00 -14.31 20.73
CA PRO A 131 -4.62 -13.97 22.00
C PRO A 131 -5.49 -15.14 22.44
N VAL A 132 -5.40 -15.50 23.72
CA VAL A 132 -6.32 -16.43 24.33
C VAL A 132 -7.61 -15.65 24.60
N ASP A 133 -8.75 -16.18 24.15
CA ASP A 133 -10.05 -15.52 24.31
C ASP A 133 -10.26 -15.05 25.76
N GLY A 134 -10.58 -13.77 25.93
CA GLY A 134 -10.87 -13.17 27.23
C GLY A 134 -9.65 -12.63 28.02
N HIS A 135 -8.42 -12.78 27.52
CA HIS A 135 -7.27 -12.11 28.12
C HIS A 135 -7.16 -10.66 27.63
N PRO A 136 -7.13 -9.67 28.54
CA PRO A 136 -7.01 -8.27 28.15
C PRO A 136 -5.65 -8.00 27.51
N LEU A 137 -5.63 -7.14 26.50
CA LEU A 137 -4.40 -6.52 25.99
C LEU A 137 -3.73 -5.80 27.17
N THR A 138 -2.50 -6.19 27.49
CA THR A 138 -1.73 -5.57 28.58
C THR A 138 -1.11 -4.25 28.17
N GLY A 139 -0.95 -4.02 26.86
CA GLY A 139 -0.50 -2.77 26.27
C GLY A 139 -1.66 -1.91 25.78
N GLY A 140 -1.82 -0.73 26.38
CA GLY A 140 -2.65 0.33 25.82
C GLY A 140 -1.78 1.25 24.97
N TRP A 141 -1.91 1.18 23.64
CA TRP A 141 -1.34 2.19 22.76
C TRP A 141 -2.26 3.41 22.75
N ALA A 142 -2.21 4.18 23.83
CA ALA A 142 -3.00 5.40 23.95
C ALA A 142 -2.14 6.67 23.81
N ASN A 143 -0.82 6.64 24.10
CA ASN A 143 -0.06 7.87 24.38
C ASN A 143 1.40 7.94 23.86
N GLY A 144 1.71 7.52 22.62
CA GLY A 144 2.89 8.06 21.93
C GLY A 144 4.24 7.34 22.13
N SER A 145 4.57 6.53 21.14
CA SER A 145 5.83 6.47 20.37
C SER A 145 5.65 5.33 19.38
N PRO A 146 5.96 5.49 18.09
CA PRO A 146 5.84 4.40 17.13
C PRO A 146 6.69 3.20 17.59
N ALA A 147 6.02 2.10 17.95
CA ALA A 147 6.69 0.85 18.25
C ALA A 147 6.85 0.06 16.95
N VAL A 148 8.06 -0.43 16.70
CA VAL A 148 8.42 -1.17 15.48
C VAL A 148 8.99 -2.53 15.90
N VAL A 149 8.43 -3.60 15.34
CA VAL A 149 8.92 -4.98 15.49
C VAL A 149 9.41 -5.43 14.13
N ASP A 150 10.70 -5.78 14.01
CA ASP A 150 11.34 -6.29 12.80
C ASP A 150 10.95 -5.51 11.52
N GLY A 151 11.09 -4.19 11.61
CA GLY A 151 10.84 -3.26 10.50
C GLY A 151 9.37 -2.95 10.22
N ARG A 152 8.42 -3.37 11.07
CA ARG A 152 6.97 -3.09 10.92
C ARG A 152 6.40 -2.36 12.14
N PRO A 153 5.51 -1.36 11.96
CA PRO A 153 5.10 -0.76 10.69
C PRO A 153 6.20 0.13 10.10
N ARG A 154 6.18 0.32 8.78
CA ARG A 154 6.98 1.37 8.11
C ARG A 154 6.17 2.65 8.02
N SER A 155 6.80 3.78 8.31
CA SER A 155 6.18 5.09 8.14
C SER A 155 7.22 6.18 7.89
N GLY A 156 6.76 7.33 7.40
CA GLY A 156 7.58 8.51 7.15
C GLY A 156 8.16 8.57 5.74
N THR A 157 9.06 9.54 5.52
CA THR A 157 9.72 9.72 4.21
C THR A 157 10.87 8.75 4.06
N LEU A 158 10.75 7.81 3.11
CA LEU A 158 11.73 6.76 2.87
C LEU A 158 12.24 6.82 1.42
N THR A 159 13.49 6.41 1.24
CA THR A 159 13.96 5.96 -0.08
C THR A 159 13.66 4.47 -0.20
N THR A 160 12.89 4.09 -1.22
CA THR A 160 12.51 2.71 -1.50
C THR A 160 13.65 1.94 -2.15
N GLU A 161 13.47 0.63 -2.28
CA GLU A 161 14.48 -0.31 -2.79
C GLU A 161 14.78 -0.10 -4.29
N ASP A 162 13.95 0.67 -5.00
CA ASP A 162 14.14 1.14 -6.38
C ASP A 162 14.67 2.59 -6.46
N GLY A 163 15.05 3.20 -5.32
CA GLY A 163 15.65 4.53 -5.25
C GLY A 163 14.64 5.69 -5.25
N ARG A 164 13.34 5.41 -5.21
CA ARG A 164 12.28 6.42 -5.19
C ARG A 164 12.14 7.01 -3.79
N LYS A 165 11.85 8.29 -3.69
CA LYS A 165 11.50 8.94 -2.42
C LYS A 165 9.99 8.95 -2.28
N ALA A 166 9.48 8.32 -1.23
CA ALA A 166 8.04 8.22 -0.98
C ALA A 166 7.72 8.59 0.47
N GLU A 167 6.54 9.18 0.68
CA GLU A 167 5.92 9.24 2.00
C GLU A 167 5.15 7.93 2.23
N VAL A 168 5.61 7.14 3.19
CA VAL A 168 5.11 5.82 3.49
C VAL A 168 4.20 5.88 4.71
N THR A 169 3.03 5.25 4.60
CA THR A 169 2.16 4.95 5.74
C THR A 169 1.79 3.47 5.70
N THR A 170 1.92 2.76 6.82
CA THR A 170 1.37 1.41 6.93
C THR A 170 -0.12 1.51 7.20
N ARG A 171 -0.92 0.72 6.49
CA ARG A 171 -2.37 0.66 6.59
C ARG A 171 -2.84 -0.77 6.78
N ALA A 172 -3.96 -0.94 7.45
CA ALA A 172 -4.64 -2.21 7.63
C ALA A 172 -6.16 -2.00 7.65
N GLU A 173 -6.89 -3.11 7.60
CA GLU A 173 -8.33 -3.13 7.81
C GLU A 173 -8.65 -3.72 9.20
N TYR A 174 -9.49 -3.03 9.96
CA TYR A 174 -10.05 -3.53 11.24
C TYR A 174 -11.57 -3.48 11.17
N LEU A 175 -12.25 -4.63 11.23
CA LEU A 175 -13.71 -4.74 11.11
C LEU A 175 -14.30 -4.03 9.87
N GLY A 176 -13.55 -4.02 8.76
CA GLY A 176 -13.92 -3.32 7.52
C GLY A 176 -13.51 -1.85 7.47
N TYR A 177 -12.92 -1.29 8.53
CA TYR A 177 -12.44 0.09 8.53
C TYR A 177 -11.02 0.23 7.98
N PRO A 178 -10.77 1.16 7.06
CA PRO A 178 -9.43 1.54 6.70
C PRO A 178 -8.76 2.25 7.88
N CYS A 179 -7.61 1.75 8.30
CA CYS A 179 -6.84 2.30 9.40
C CYS A 179 -5.38 2.52 8.99
N GLU A 180 -4.75 3.56 9.53
CA GLU A 180 -3.30 3.69 9.58
C GLU A 180 -2.78 2.93 10.80
N VAL A 181 -1.75 2.11 10.59
CA VAL A 181 -1.06 1.39 11.66
C VAL A 181 0.07 2.27 12.14
N ALA A 182 -0.03 2.73 13.38
CA ALA A 182 0.90 3.72 13.90
C ALA A 182 1.90 3.16 14.93
N GLY A 183 1.72 1.92 15.37
CA GLY A 183 2.74 1.16 16.09
C GLY A 183 2.30 -0.27 16.36
N ILE A 184 3.27 -1.18 16.47
CA ILE A 184 3.07 -2.57 16.88
C ILE A 184 3.99 -2.82 18.09
N SER A 185 3.41 -3.15 19.23
CA SER A 185 4.13 -3.47 20.46
C SER A 185 4.54 -4.94 20.51
N ALA A 186 5.51 -5.28 21.36
CA ALA A 186 6.05 -6.64 21.47
C ALA A 186 5.02 -7.68 21.93
N ASP A 187 3.96 -7.25 22.64
CA ASP A 187 2.85 -8.09 23.06
C ASP A 187 1.75 -8.27 21.99
N GLY A 188 1.94 -7.70 20.80
CA GLY A 188 0.99 -7.78 19.70
C GLY A 188 -0.10 -6.71 19.73
N SER A 189 -0.06 -5.78 20.69
CA SER A 189 -0.94 -4.60 20.69
C SER A 189 -0.59 -3.67 19.53
N VAL A 190 -1.61 -3.30 18.75
CA VAL A 190 -1.49 -2.45 17.58
C VAL A 190 -2.25 -1.17 17.79
N GLY A 191 -1.54 -0.08 17.54
CA GLY A 191 -2.09 1.24 17.43
C GLY A 191 -2.70 1.54 16.08
N LEU A 192 -3.98 1.92 16.06
CA LEU A 192 -4.69 2.31 14.85
C LEU A 192 -5.16 3.75 14.90
N TYR A 193 -5.03 4.45 13.78
CA TYR A 193 -5.80 5.66 13.49
C TYR A 193 -6.84 5.38 12.41
N TYR A 194 -8.09 5.75 12.66
CA TYR A 194 -9.19 5.61 11.70
C TYR A 194 -9.00 6.56 10.51
N LEU A 195 -9.17 6.04 9.29
CA LEU A 195 -9.07 6.81 8.04
C LEU A 195 -10.40 6.96 7.31
N GLY A 196 -11.49 6.40 7.82
CA GLY A 196 -12.80 6.48 7.18
C GLY A 196 -13.51 7.81 7.43
N GLN A 197 -14.63 8.01 6.73
CA GLN A 197 -15.43 9.24 6.83
C GLN A 197 -16.56 9.14 7.86
N ASP A 198 -16.95 7.92 8.27
CA ASP A 198 -18.08 7.68 9.17
C ASP A 198 -17.64 7.69 10.63
N LEU A 199 -17.53 8.89 11.20
CA LEU A 199 -17.04 9.10 12.56
C LEU A 199 -17.98 8.55 13.64
N SER A 200 -19.30 8.62 13.42
CA SER A 200 -20.29 8.06 14.36
C SER A 200 -20.14 6.55 14.50
N ARG A 201 -19.84 5.88 13.38
CA ARG A 201 -19.59 4.45 13.38
C ARG A 201 -18.23 4.09 14.00
N ALA A 202 -17.21 4.92 13.79
CA ALA A 202 -15.92 4.75 14.47
C ALA A 202 -16.06 4.85 16.00
N ASP A 203 -16.82 5.83 16.49
CA ASP A 203 -17.14 5.99 17.93
C ASP A 203 -17.87 4.76 18.49
N ALA A 204 -18.89 4.28 17.78
CA ALA A 204 -19.66 3.10 18.18
C ALA A 204 -18.79 1.83 18.32
N ASP A 205 -17.74 1.72 17.50
CA ASP A 205 -16.78 0.61 17.55
C ASP A 205 -15.57 0.91 18.44
N GLY A 206 -15.67 1.96 19.27
CA GLY A 206 -14.74 2.29 20.34
C GLY A 206 -13.40 2.82 19.86
N PHE A 207 -13.38 3.56 18.76
CA PHE A 207 -12.31 4.53 18.51
C PHE A 207 -12.55 5.76 19.38
N GLU A 208 -11.48 6.37 19.90
CA GLU A 208 -11.53 7.55 20.75
C GLU A 208 -10.79 8.71 20.08
N LEU A 209 -11.31 9.94 20.21
CA LEU A 209 -10.65 11.12 19.68
C LEU A 209 -9.43 11.49 20.54
N THR A 210 -8.24 11.45 19.94
CA THR A 210 -6.98 11.84 20.57
C THR A 210 -6.79 13.35 20.62
N VAL A 211 -5.79 13.81 21.37
CA VAL A 211 -5.41 15.23 21.48
C VAL A 211 -5.02 15.87 20.14
N ASP A 212 -4.55 15.07 19.19
CA ASP A 212 -4.17 15.51 17.84
C ASP A 212 -5.35 15.47 16.85
N PHE A 213 -6.58 15.36 17.35
CA PHE A 213 -7.82 15.27 16.57
C PHE A 213 -7.88 14.05 15.63
N ARG A 214 -7.16 12.97 15.97
CA ARG A 214 -7.24 11.69 15.27
C ARG A 214 -8.07 10.69 16.08
N TRP A 215 -8.98 9.98 15.43
CA TRP A 215 -9.72 8.86 16.04
C TRP A 215 -8.79 7.65 16.12
N ALA A 216 -8.53 7.15 17.33
CA ALA A 216 -7.56 6.09 17.58
C ALA A 216 -8.14 4.93 18.39
N LYS A 217 -7.54 3.75 18.22
CA LYS A 217 -7.89 2.55 18.99
C LYS A 217 -6.67 1.63 19.13
N THR A 218 -6.62 0.88 20.23
CA THR A 218 -5.69 -0.25 20.36
C THR A 218 -6.43 -1.57 20.10
N VAL A 219 -5.86 -2.42 19.25
CA VAL A 219 -6.39 -3.76 18.92
C VAL A 219 -5.26 -4.80 18.96
N HIS A 220 -5.55 -6.08 18.74
CA HIS A 220 -4.50 -7.09 18.58
C HIS A 220 -4.08 -7.21 17.11
N ILE A 221 -2.82 -7.55 16.84
CA ILE A 221 -2.29 -7.79 15.48
C ILE A 221 -3.04 -8.87 14.68
N TYR A 222 -3.79 -9.74 15.36
CA TYR A 222 -4.60 -10.79 14.74
C TYR A 222 -5.97 -10.28 14.29
N ASP A 223 -6.41 -9.13 14.77
CA ASP A 223 -7.65 -8.47 14.36
C ASP A 223 -7.48 -7.71 13.03
N LEU A 224 -6.23 -7.54 12.59
CA LEU A 224 -5.93 -6.85 11.35
C LEU A 224 -6.08 -7.77 10.14
N ALA A 225 -6.75 -7.24 9.11
CA ALA A 225 -6.78 -7.74 7.75
C ALA A 225 -6.09 -6.76 6.80
N ARG A 226 -5.81 -7.20 5.57
CA ARG A 226 -5.30 -6.36 4.46
C ARG A 226 -4.13 -5.44 4.87
N TYR A 227 -3.11 -6.00 5.50
CA TYR A 227 -1.92 -5.25 5.89
C TYR A 227 -1.13 -4.85 4.64
N GLN A 228 -0.90 -3.55 4.47
CA GLN A 228 -0.29 -2.97 3.29
C GLN A 228 0.39 -1.64 3.60
N GLU A 229 1.24 -1.17 2.71
CA GLU A 229 1.82 0.16 2.77
C GLU A 229 1.28 1.03 1.63
N HIS A 230 1.04 2.29 1.93
CA HIS A 230 0.73 3.34 0.96
C HIS A 230 1.96 4.22 0.80
N HIS A 231 2.53 4.24 -0.40
CA HIS A 231 3.75 4.97 -0.76
C HIS A 231 3.37 6.13 -1.68
N ALA A 232 3.11 7.30 -1.12
CA ALA A 232 2.87 8.51 -1.90
C ALA A 232 4.16 8.95 -2.58
N ASP A 233 4.16 9.01 -3.91
CA ASP A 233 5.36 9.29 -4.69
C ASP A 233 5.68 10.78 -4.68
N LEU A 234 6.79 11.15 -4.03
CA LEU A 234 7.19 12.55 -3.92
C LEU A 234 7.93 13.06 -5.17
N TYR A 235 8.40 12.16 -6.04
CA TYR A 235 9.07 12.53 -7.30
C TYR A 235 8.10 12.71 -8.47
N PHE A 236 6.91 12.11 -8.41
CA PHE A 236 5.98 12.13 -9.52
C PHE A 236 5.53 13.56 -9.90
N GLU A 237 5.12 14.36 -8.92
CA GLU A 237 4.67 15.74 -9.18
C GLU A 237 5.81 16.64 -9.68
N GLU A 238 7.02 16.49 -9.13
CA GLU A 238 8.20 17.20 -9.60
C GLU A 238 8.52 16.86 -11.06
N TRP A 239 8.55 15.57 -11.39
CA TRP A 239 8.76 15.08 -12.74
C TRP A 239 7.71 15.61 -13.73
N ARG A 240 6.44 15.62 -13.30
CA ARG A 240 5.32 16.12 -14.10
C ARG A 240 5.47 17.61 -14.40
N SER A 241 5.71 18.43 -13.37
CA SER A 241 5.80 19.89 -13.49
C SER A 241 7.06 20.38 -14.23
N ALA A 242 8.22 19.75 -14.02
CA ALA A 242 9.45 20.10 -14.70
C ALA A 242 9.32 20.03 -16.24
N ARG A 243 8.41 19.18 -16.74
CA ARG A 243 8.18 19.00 -18.17
C ARG A 243 7.06 19.85 -18.76
N GLU A 244 6.16 20.37 -17.94
CA GLU A 244 5.23 21.41 -18.38
C GLU A 244 6.01 22.68 -18.73
N LEU A 245 7.02 23.02 -17.92
CA LEU A 245 7.94 24.14 -18.17
C LEU A 245 8.76 23.94 -19.47
N ALA A 246 9.27 22.74 -19.72
CA ALA A 246 10.04 22.43 -20.93
C ALA A 246 9.22 22.43 -22.24
N LYS A 247 7.87 22.37 -22.16
CA LYS A 247 6.98 22.49 -23.33
C LYS A 247 6.58 23.94 -23.64
N GLY A 248 6.81 24.87 -22.70
CA GLY A 248 6.45 26.29 -22.81
C GLY A 248 7.57 27.20 -23.32
N THR A 249 8.74 26.65 -23.65
CA THR A 249 9.91 27.31 -24.25
C THR A 249 10.19 26.76 -25.63
#